data_AF-A0A4V6E7L3-F1
#
_entry.id   AF-A0A4V6E7L3-F1
#
_cell.length_a   1.000
_cell.length_b   1.000
_cell.length_c   1.000
_cell.angle_alpha   90.00
_cell.angle_beta   90.00
_cell.angle_gamma   90.00
#
_symmetry.space_group_name_H-M   'P 1'
#
loop_
_entity.id
_entity.type
_entity.pdbx_description
1 polymer ?
#
loop_
_entity_poly.entity_id
_entity_poly.type
_entity_poly.pdbx_seq_one_letter_code
_entity_poly.pdbx_strand_id
1 'polypeptide(L)'
;MTGDERTADLEPELRSYGISVESIDEGDPLELTYMTAFPGREVHHGEIGRALNALIDEAEADEWDPVRVEGTVVRSPGDVLGTWRAEGEWFEALTSYEISETEFSARVLDTLSHEAEAVDAGDGAADAGDPEVDR
;
A
#
# COMPACT_ATOMS: atom_id res chain seq x y z
N MET A 1 -29.12 1.29 -11.28
CA MET A 1 -28.72 2.56 -10.65
C MET A 1 -27.33 2.82 -11.16
N THR A 2 -27.17 3.87 -11.96
CA THR A 2 -25.92 4.29 -12.59
C THR A 2 -25.01 4.82 -11.48
N GLY A 3 -24.09 3.98 -10.99
CA GLY A 3 -22.90 4.43 -10.28
C GLY A 3 -21.75 4.35 -11.26
N ASP A 4 -20.78 5.26 -11.12
CA ASP A 4 -19.44 5.13 -11.70
C ASP A 4 -19.32 5.19 -13.23
N GLU A 5 -19.45 6.39 -13.78
CA GLU A 5 -18.86 6.73 -15.09
C GLU A 5 -17.73 7.79 -14.93
N ARG A 6 -17.30 8.05 -13.68
CA ARG A 6 -16.34 9.10 -13.25
C ARG A 6 -15.10 8.56 -12.52
N THR A 7 -14.95 7.24 -12.51
CA THR A 7 -13.87 6.51 -11.84
C THR A 7 -13.17 5.57 -12.82
N ALA A 8 -13.77 5.43 -14.01
CA ALA A 8 -13.37 4.51 -15.04
C ALA A 8 -11.93 4.80 -15.47
N ASP A 9 -11.05 3.91 -15.02
CA ASP A 9 -9.70 3.62 -15.51
C ASP A 9 -8.50 3.97 -14.59
N LEU A 10 -8.68 4.04 -13.25
CA LEU A 10 -7.56 4.09 -12.30
C LEU A 10 -6.58 2.90 -12.43
N GLU A 11 -7.08 1.68 -12.65
CA GLU A 11 -6.22 0.48 -12.82
C GLU A 11 -5.29 0.58 -14.05
N PRO A 12 -5.78 0.93 -15.25
CA PRO A 12 -4.95 1.23 -16.41
C PRO A 12 -3.84 2.25 -16.14
N GLU A 13 -4.13 3.36 -15.47
CA GLU A 13 -3.11 4.38 -15.20
C GLU A 13 -2.07 3.89 -14.17
N LEU A 14 -2.52 3.24 -13.09
CA LEU A 14 -1.61 2.58 -12.15
C LEU A 14 -0.67 1.60 -12.86
N ARG A 15 -1.19 0.81 -13.81
CA ARG A 15 -0.37 -0.12 -14.62
C ARG A 15 0.58 0.59 -15.57
N SER A 16 0.17 1.71 -16.16
CA SER A 16 1.01 2.60 -16.99
C SER A 16 2.22 3.11 -16.19
N TYR A 17 2.02 3.41 -14.91
CA TYR A 17 3.07 3.76 -13.94
C TYR A 17 3.91 2.57 -13.42
N GLY A 18 3.63 1.36 -13.91
CA GLY A 18 4.35 0.13 -13.57
C GLY A 18 3.94 -0.50 -12.24
N ILE A 19 2.74 -0.19 -11.74
CA ILE A 19 2.15 -0.85 -10.58
C ILE A 19 1.47 -2.15 -11.03
N SER A 20 1.82 -3.25 -10.37
CA SER A 20 1.20 -4.55 -10.63
C SER A 20 -0.10 -4.68 -9.82
N VAL A 21 -1.17 -4.04 -10.32
CA VAL A 21 -2.49 -4.05 -9.66
C VAL A 21 -3.07 -5.46 -9.64
N GLU A 22 -3.35 -5.95 -8.43
CA GLU A 22 -4.02 -7.23 -8.18
C GLU A 22 -5.54 -7.05 -8.05
N SER A 23 -5.97 -6.00 -7.36
CA SER A 23 -7.38 -5.66 -7.18
C SER A 23 -7.52 -4.18 -6.85
N ILE A 24 -8.61 -3.58 -7.32
CA ILE A 24 -9.03 -2.23 -6.99
C ILE A 24 -10.54 -2.22 -6.72
N ASP A 25 -10.95 -1.62 -5.61
CA ASP A 25 -12.34 -1.39 -5.25
C ASP A 25 -12.53 0.13 -5.11
N GLU A 26 -13.29 0.72 -6.03
CA GLU A 26 -13.45 2.17 -6.22
C GLU A 26 -14.43 2.81 -5.22
N GLY A 27 -14.46 2.31 -3.99
CA GLY A 27 -15.32 2.80 -2.91
C GLY A 27 -14.79 4.08 -2.23
N ASP A 28 -15.38 4.40 -1.08
CA ASP A 28 -14.82 5.35 -0.12
C ASP A 28 -14.71 4.63 1.25
N PRO A 29 -13.51 4.12 1.62
CA PRO A 29 -12.23 4.33 0.94
C PRO A 29 -12.07 3.52 -0.35
N LEU A 30 -11.21 4.01 -1.25
CA LEU A 30 -10.68 3.27 -2.37
C LEU A 30 -9.67 2.23 -1.87
N GLU A 31 -9.93 0.96 -2.14
CA GLU A 31 -9.10 -0.15 -1.70
C GLU A 31 -8.20 -0.60 -2.87
N LEU A 32 -6.89 -0.38 -2.76
CA LEU A 32 -5.91 -0.76 -3.77
C LEU A 32 -5.01 -1.88 -3.25
N THR A 33 -4.98 -3.02 -3.92
CA THR A 33 -4.00 -4.07 -3.67
C THR A 33 -3.07 -4.23 -4.88
N TYR A 34 -1.76 -4.17 -4.65
CA TYR A 34 -0.77 -4.40 -5.70
C TYR A 34 0.39 -5.27 -5.24
N MET A 35 0.91 -6.05 -6.17
CA MET A 35 2.08 -6.88 -5.95
C MET A 35 3.35 -6.07 -6.14
N THR A 36 4.27 -6.16 -5.18
CA THR A 36 5.57 -5.49 -5.30
C THR A 36 6.46 -6.19 -6.32
N ALA A 37 7.13 -5.41 -7.16
CA ALA A 37 8.14 -5.93 -8.08
C ALA A 37 9.53 -6.06 -7.41
N PHE A 38 9.68 -5.60 -6.16
CA PHE A 38 10.97 -5.53 -5.49
C PHE A 38 11.24 -6.77 -4.63
N PRO A 39 12.47 -7.31 -4.66
CA PRO A 39 12.86 -8.37 -3.74
C PRO A 39 13.03 -7.78 -2.33
N GLY A 40 12.43 -8.41 -1.32
CA GLY A 40 12.57 -7.98 0.07
C GLY A 40 11.42 -8.43 0.95
N ARG A 41 11.48 -7.98 2.21
CA ARG A 41 10.40 -8.12 3.21
C ARG A 41 9.88 -6.74 3.68
N GLU A 42 10.31 -5.68 3.02
CA GLU A 42 9.98 -4.30 3.35
C GLU A 42 9.28 -3.65 2.17
N VAL A 43 8.36 -2.73 2.44
CA VAL A 43 7.65 -2.02 1.37
C VAL A 43 8.58 -1.00 0.73
N HIS A 44 8.72 -1.04 -0.59
CA HIS A 44 9.58 -0.10 -1.31
C HIS A 44 8.90 1.26 -1.44
N HIS A 45 9.41 2.29 -0.76
CA HIS A 45 8.81 3.63 -0.74
C HIS A 45 8.65 4.26 -2.13
N GLY A 46 9.62 4.00 -3.03
CA GLY A 46 9.52 4.50 -4.41
C GLY A 46 8.40 3.83 -5.22
N GLU A 47 7.92 2.66 -4.80
CA GLU A 47 6.76 2.02 -5.43
C GLU A 47 5.46 2.69 -4.99
N ILE A 48 5.35 3.03 -3.70
CA ILE A 48 4.25 3.87 -3.18
C ILE A 48 4.23 5.20 -3.94
N GLY A 49 5.37 5.87 -4.08
CA GLY A 49 5.45 7.14 -4.81
C GLY A 49 4.95 7.04 -6.27
N ARG A 50 5.24 5.94 -6.98
CA ARG A 50 4.70 5.73 -8.33
C ARG A 50 3.19 5.53 -8.34
N ALA A 51 2.65 4.78 -7.38
CA ALA A 51 1.21 4.61 -7.25
C ALA A 51 0.52 5.94 -6.92
N LEU A 52 1.10 6.74 -6.04
CA LEU A 52 0.60 8.08 -5.71
C LEU A 52 0.62 9.00 -6.92
N ASN A 53 1.70 9.02 -7.71
CA ASN A 53 1.77 9.85 -8.92
C ASN A 53 0.66 9.51 -9.92
N ALA A 54 0.36 8.22 -10.13
CA ALA A 54 -0.75 7.82 -11.00
C ALA A 54 -2.10 8.38 -10.48
N LEU A 55 -2.34 8.29 -9.17
CA LEU A 55 -3.57 8.81 -8.57
C LEU A 55 -3.64 10.35 -8.58
N ILE A 56 -2.50 11.02 -8.43
CA ILE A 56 -2.39 12.48 -8.52
C ILE A 56 -2.71 12.94 -9.94
N ASP A 57 -2.14 12.30 -10.96
CA ASP A 57 -2.40 12.64 -12.36
C ASP A 57 -3.90 12.54 -12.69
N GLU A 58 -4.56 11.47 -12.27
CA GLU A 58 -6.01 11.28 -12.48
C GLU A 58 -6.86 12.32 -11.74
N ALA A 59 -6.45 12.69 -10.51
CA ALA A 59 -7.09 13.75 -9.75
C ALA A 59 -6.91 15.13 -10.41
N GLU A 60 -5.70 15.45 -10.90
CA GLU A 60 -5.40 16.71 -11.57
C GLU A 60 -6.08 16.84 -12.94
N ALA A 61 -6.39 15.71 -13.59
CA ALA A 61 -7.12 15.68 -14.84
C ALA A 61 -8.66 15.82 -14.66
N ASP A 62 -9.16 15.93 -13.43
CA ASP A 62 -10.58 15.85 -13.08
C ASP A 62 -11.24 14.53 -13.57
N GLU A 63 -10.44 13.47 -13.77
CA GLU A 63 -10.86 12.14 -14.23
C GLU A 63 -11.26 11.23 -13.06
N TRP A 64 -10.81 11.57 -11.85
CA TRP A 64 -11.18 10.93 -10.59
C TRP A 64 -11.44 11.96 -9.47
N ASP A 65 -12.46 11.73 -8.64
CA ASP A 65 -12.74 12.53 -7.44
C ASP A 65 -12.01 11.94 -6.22
N PRO A 66 -11.02 12.63 -5.63
CA PRO A 66 -10.15 12.03 -4.64
C PRO A 66 -10.85 11.64 -3.33
N VAL A 67 -10.81 10.34 -3.04
CA VAL A 67 -11.31 9.73 -1.80
C VAL A 67 -10.15 9.28 -0.92
N ARG A 68 -10.44 8.81 0.30
CA ARG A 68 -9.41 8.10 1.08
C ARG A 68 -8.97 6.87 0.30
N VAL A 69 -7.65 6.67 0.17
CA VAL A 69 -7.05 5.48 -0.43
C VAL A 69 -6.40 4.64 0.66
N GLU A 70 -6.72 3.35 0.67
CA GLU A 70 -6.03 2.33 1.47
C GLU A 70 -5.26 1.39 0.52
N GLY A 71 -3.94 1.51 0.53
CA GLY A 71 -3.06 0.72 -0.31
C GLY A 71 -2.47 -0.47 0.45
N THR A 72 -2.62 -1.67 -0.09
CA THR A 72 -2.04 -2.91 0.41
C THR A 72 -0.97 -3.42 -0.54
N VAL A 73 0.24 -3.62 -0.02
CA VAL A 73 1.38 -4.14 -0.78
C VAL A 73 1.56 -5.61 -0.46
N VAL A 74 1.50 -6.46 -1.48
CA VAL A 74 1.71 -7.90 -1.33
C VAL A 74 2.96 -8.37 -2.05
N ARG A 75 3.63 -9.38 -1.51
CA ARG A 75 4.74 -10.06 -2.19
C ARG A 75 4.24 -11.19 -3.08
N SER A 76 3.15 -11.82 -2.66
CA SER A 76 2.41 -12.83 -3.40
C SER A 76 0.98 -12.89 -2.85
N PRO A 77 0.03 -13.54 -3.54
CA PRO A 77 -1.35 -13.62 -3.06
C PRO A 77 -1.42 -14.16 -1.61
N GLY A 78 -1.91 -13.33 -0.69
CA GLY A 78 -2.02 -13.64 0.75
C GLY A 78 -0.76 -13.41 1.59
N ASP A 79 0.33 -12.88 1.01
CA ASP A 79 1.58 -12.51 1.70
C ASP A 79 1.72 -10.98 1.69
N VAL A 80 1.12 -10.31 2.67
CA VAL A 80 1.10 -8.85 2.80
C VAL A 80 2.41 -8.36 3.43
N LEU A 81 3.02 -7.35 2.82
CA LEU A 81 4.23 -6.68 3.32
C LEU A 81 3.90 -5.45 4.17
N GLY A 82 2.83 -4.75 3.81
CA GLY A 82 2.39 -3.58 4.54
C GLY A 82 1.22 -2.87 3.89
N THR A 83 0.69 -1.91 4.63
CA THR A 83 -0.42 -1.06 4.24
C THR A 83 -0.06 0.41 4.41
N TRP A 84 -0.56 1.25 3.53
CA TRP A 84 -0.42 2.70 3.60
C TRP A 84 -1.76 3.36 3.31
N ARG A 85 -1.88 4.62 3.71
CA ARG A 85 -3.10 5.39 3.60
C ARG A 85 -2.82 6.79 3.06
N ALA A 86 -3.67 7.25 2.15
CA ALA A 86 -3.71 8.64 1.69
C ALA A 86 -5.11 9.19 1.89
N GLU A 87 -5.24 10.35 2.54
CA GLU A 87 -6.54 11.00 2.70
C GLU A 87 -6.94 11.78 1.45
N GLY A 88 -8.23 11.78 1.11
CA GLY A 88 -8.81 12.65 0.08
C GLY A 88 -8.44 14.13 0.29
N GLU A 89 -8.53 14.61 1.54
CA GLU A 89 -8.14 15.98 1.91
C GLU A 89 -6.67 16.32 1.60
N TRP A 90 -5.78 15.32 1.52
CA TRP A 90 -4.39 15.56 1.15
C TRP A 90 -4.24 15.74 -0.35
N PHE A 91 -5.03 15.04 -1.17
CA PHE A 91 -5.12 15.29 -2.61
C PHE A 91 -5.71 16.68 -2.85
N GLU A 92 -6.81 17.03 -2.18
CA GLU A 92 -7.43 18.36 -2.28
C GLU A 92 -6.44 19.49 -1.93
N ALA A 93 -5.67 19.30 -0.85
CA ALA A 93 -4.63 20.25 -0.43
C ALA A 93 -3.47 20.32 -1.44
N LEU A 94 -3.11 19.21 -2.09
CA LEU A 94 -2.08 19.19 -3.13
C LEU A 94 -2.55 19.93 -4.38
N THR A 95 -3.75 19.63 -4.89
CA THR A 95 -4.37 20.30 -6.05
C THR A 95 -4.58 21.80 -5.81
N SER A 96 -4.88 22.17 -4.56
CA SER A 96 -5.00 23.58 -4.14
C SER A 96 -3.65 24.27 -3.89
N TYR A 97 -2.54 23.57 -4.10
CA TYR A 97 -1.16 24.02 -3.84
C TYR A 97 -0.89 24.44 -2.38
N GLU A 98 -1.66 23.91 -1.43
CA GLU A 98 -1.47 24.14 0.01
C GLU A 98 -0.32 23.30 0.58
N ILE A 99 -0.08 22.14 -0.02
CA ILE A 99 1.07 21.27 0.30
C ILE A 99 1.82 20.92 -0.99
N SER A 100 3.12 20.66 -0.86
CA SER A 100 3.92 20.13 -1.96
C SER A 100 3.74 18.61 -2.13
N GLU A 101 4.06 18.08 -3.31
CA GLU A 101 4.09 16.61 -3.55
C GLU A 101 5.01 15.87 -2.57
N THR A 102 6.11 16.52 -2.17
CA THR A 102 7.04 15.95 -1.18
C THR A 102 6.39 15.85 0.20
N GLU A 103 5.62 16.87 0.61
CA GLU A 103 4.87 16.84 1.87
C GLU A 103 3.74 15.82 1.83
N PHE A 104 3.01 15.74 0.70
CA PHE A 104 1.99 14.73 0.47
C PHE A 104 2.58 13.32 0.62
N SER A 105 3.67 13.04 -0.10
CA SER A 105 4.36 11.74 -0.04
C SER A 105 4.85 11.42 1.37
N ALA A 106 5.40 12.41 2.08
CA ALA A 106 5.86 12.24 3.45
C ALA A 106 4.71 11.87 4.40
N ARG A 107 3.53 12.50 4.25
CA ARG A 107 2.33 12.15 5.04
C ARG A 107 1.88 10.72 4.78
N VAL A 108 1.83 10.29 3.52
CA VAL A 108 1.47 8.91 3.18
C VAL A 108 2.48 7.92 3.77
N LEU A 109 3.77 8.18 3.63
CA LEU A 109 4.81 7.30 4.17
C LEU A 109 4.79 7.23 5.71
N ASP A 110 4.34 8.28 6.40
CA ASP A 110 4.15 8.26 7.86
C ASP A 110 3.04 7.29 8.30
N THR A 111 2.07 7.00 7.42
CA THR A 111 1.01 6.01 7.67
C THR A 111 1.43 4.57 7.40
N LEU A 112 2.58 4.37 6.72
CA LEU A 112 3.03 3.05 6.29
C LEU A 112 3.21 2.13 7.50
N SER A 113 2.38 1.10 7.55
CA SER A 113 2.41 0.05 8.56
C SER A 113 2.89 -1.24 7.92
N HIS A 114 3.87 -1.89 8.54
CA HIS A 114 4.33 -3.19 8.11
C HIS A 114 3.51 -4.26 8.83
N GLU A 115 3.05 -5.29 8.12
CA GLU A 115 2.58 -6.49 8.81
C GLU A 115 3.81 -7.12 9.45
N ALA A 116 3.97 -6.88 10.75
CA ALA A 116 4.96 -7.58 11.54
C ALA A 116 4.66 -9.07 11.36
N GLU A 117 5.59 -9.81 10.74
CA GLU A 117 5.52 -11.25 10.63
C GLU A 117 4.97 -11.78 11.96
N ALA A 118 3.76 -12.35 11.94
CA ALA A 118 3.34 -13.22 13.00
C ALA A 118 4.38 -14.33 12.99
N VAL A 119 5.43 -14.16 13.79
CA VAL A 119 6.49 -15.12 13.97
C VAL A 119 5.77 -16.40 14.30
N ASP A 120 5.75 -17.31 13.33
CA ASP A 120 5.41 -18.70 13.57
C ASP A 120 6.45 -19.13 14.60
N ALA A 121 6.07 -19.05 15.87
CA ALA A 121 6.81 -19.58 16.99
C ALA A 121 6.71 -21.09 16.86
N GLY A 122 7.43 -21.60 15.85
CA GLY A 122 7.71 -23.00 15.66
C GLY A 122 8.51 -23.46 16.87
N ASP A 123 7.75 -23.99 17.81
CA ASP A 123 8.11 -24.93 18.86
C ASP A 123 9.43 -25.65 18.56
N GLY A 124 10.52 -25.11 19.07
CA GLY A 124 11.80 -25.79 19.19
C GLY A 124 11.91 -26.25 20.63
N ALA A 125 11.21 -27.34 20.95
CA ALA A 125 11.26 -28.03 22.22
C ALA A 125 12.70 -28.08 22.77
N ALA A 126 12.86 -27.59 23.99
CA ALA A 126 14.07 -27.78 24.77
C ALA A 126 14.30 -29.29 24.94
N ASP A 127 15.29 -29.82 24.24
CA ASP A 127 15.84 -31.15 24.50
C ASP A 127 16.54 -31.09 25.86
N ALA A 128 15.79 -31.42 26.90
CA ALA A 128 16.28 -31.66 28.24
C ALA A 128 16.62 -33.15 28.39
N GLY A 129 17.79 -33.53 27.89
CA GLY A 129 18.56 -34.70 28.36
C GLY A 129 20.01 -34.21 28.54
N ASP A 130 20.63 -34.26 29.72
CA ASP A 130 20.93 -35.50 30.44
C ASP A 130 21.39 -35.15 31.89
N PRO A 131 20.94 -35.86 32.93
CA PRO A 131 21.55 -35.78 34.25
C PRO A 131 22.49 -36.97 34.46
N GLU A 132 23.80 -36.77 34.32
CA GLU A 132 24.77 -37.71 34.90
C GLU A 132 25.92 -36.95 35.58
N VAL A 133 25.76 -36.74 36.89
CA VAL A 133 26.85 -36.50 37.82
C VAL A 133 27.10 -37.79 38.57
N ASP A 134 28.06 -38.59 38.09
CA ASP A 134 28.65 -39.68 38.89
C ASP A 134 30.06 -39.31 39.36
N ARG A 135 30.42 -39.92 40.49
CA ARG A 135 31.38 -39.49 41.52
C ARG A 135 32.86 -39.48 41.13
#